data_AF-A0A830FYV1-F1
#
_entry.id   AF-A0A830FYV1-F1
#
_cell.length_a   1.000
_cell.length_b   1.000
_cell.length_c   1.000
_cell.angle_alpha   90.00
_cell.angle_beta   90.00
_cell.angle_gamma   90.00
#
_symmetry.space_group_name_H-M   'P 1'
#
loop_
_entity.id
_entity.type
_entity.pdbx_description
1 polymer ?
#
loop_
_entity_poly.entity_id
_entity_poly.type
_entity_poly.pdbx_seq_one_letter_code
_entity_poly.pdbx_strand_id
1 'polypeptide(L)'
;MADYTLIQSGDANAAENVGALAGTLPVPRLVSGLALSGYDSAGPTVDIAAGKTAHVLDAATAEWTEDDGTQRSAGRDHVLVVAHLDARTDVALTDGATNHLFVDANWSEDDQPELVVNTTGDPPAASALKVAEVDTAADSISGQWALVAGDGTLTYPDEAAADAASTSLPSGTVVYDRAGGQHFYVTD
;
A
#
# COMPACT_ATOMS: atom_id res chain seq x y z
N MET A 1 -1.19 -21.24 5.57
CA MET A 1 -2.27 -21.20 4.56
C MET A 1 -1.58 -21.01 3.22
N ALA A 2 -2.10 -21.59 2.15
CA ALA A 2 -1.54 -21.34 0.82
C ALA A 2 -2.07 -19.99 0.33
N ASP A 3 -1.20 -19.22 -0.32
CA ASP A 3 -1.56 -17.99 -1.01
C ASP A 3 -2.69 -18.28 -1.99
N TYR A 4 -3.72 -17.44 -1.97
CA TYR A 4 -4.83 -17.53 -2.91
C TYR A 4 -5.21 -16.15 -3.41
N THR A 5 -5.38 -16.05 -4.72
CA THR A 5 -6.08 -14.95 -5.37
C THR A 5 -7.55 -15.32 -5.52
N LEU A 6 -8.43 -14.42 -5.08
CA LEU A 6 -9.81 -14.45 -5.54
C LEU A 6 -9.79 -14.03 -7.00
N ILE A 7 -10.43 -14.87 -7.83
CA ILE A 7 -10.62 -14.72 -9.28
C ILE A 7 -9.36 -15.08 -10.11
N GLN A 8 -9.48 -16.14 -10.92
CA GLN A 8 -8.40 -16.71 -11.72
C GLN A 8 -8.19 -15.92 -13.03
N SER A 9 -6.94 -15.82 -13.47
CA SER A 9 -6.57 -15.24 -14.78
C SER A 9 -7.31 -15.95 -15.92
N GLY A 10 -7.77 -15.17 -16.91
CA GLY A 10 -8.43 -15.68 -18.13
C GLY A 10 -9.96 -15.55 -18.19
N ASP A 11 -10.64 -15.09 -17.13
CA ASP A 11 -12.08 -14.75 -17.17
C ASP A 11 -12.29 -13.26 -17.54
N ALA A 12 -13.37 -12.95 -18.27
CA ALA A 12 -13.83 -11.57 -18.51
C ALA A 12 -14.09 -10.80 -17.20
N ASN A 13 -14.33 -11.51 -16.09
CA ASN A 13 -14.42 -10.96 -14.73
C ASN A 13 -13.20 -11.30 -13.86
N ALA A 14 -12.04 -11.68 -14.42
CA ALA A 14 -10.77 -11.91 -13.73
C ALA A 14 -10.41 -10.76 -12.76
N ALA A 15 -9.58 -10.99 -11.73
CA ALA A 15 -9.14 -9.93 -10.82
C ALA A 15 -8.55 -8.73 -11.57
N GLU A 16 -7.90 -9.00 -12.72
CA GLU A 16 -7.38 -8.08 -13.73
C GLU A 16 -8.45 -7.13 -14.32
N ASN A 17 -9.71 -7.58 -14.36
CA ASN A 17 -10.85 -6.89 -14.99
C ASN A 17 -11.79 -6.19 -13.98
N VAL A 18 -11.71 -6.51 -12.68
CA VAL A 18 -12.64 -5.99 -11.65
C VAL A 18 -12.22 -4.63 -11.07
N GLY A 19 -10.98 -4.19 -11.32
CA GLY A 19 -10.53 -2.86 -10.91
C GLY A 19 -11.23 -1.70 -11.63
N ALA A 20 -11.91 -1.94 -12.75
CA ALA A 20 -12.52 -0.90 -13.59
C ALA A 20 -13.79 -0.24 -13.00
N LEU A 21 -14.32 -0.73 -11.87
CA LEU A 21 -15.59 -0.25 -11.29
C LEU A 21 -15.50 0.31 -9.87
N ALA A 22 -14.30 0.39 -9.28
CA ALA A 22 -14.08 0.96 -7.94
C ALA A 22 -13.52 2.39 -7.98
N GLY A 23 -13.85 3.17 -9.02
CA GLY A 23 -13.41 4.55 -9.30
C GLY A 23 -13.79 5.61 -8.27
N THR A 24 -13.82 5.26 -6.98
CA THR A 24 -14.07 6.16 -5.84
C THR A 24 -12.88 6.27 -4.90
N LEU A 25 -11.78 5.53 -5.12
CA LEU A 25 -10.59 5.63 -4.29
C LEU A 25 -9.56 6.53 -4.99
N PRO A 26 -9.41 7.81 -4.58
CA PRO A 26 -8.50 8.73 -5.28
C PRO A 26 -7.01 8.43 -5.03
N VAL A 27 -6.69 7.63 -4.01
CA VAL A 27 -5.32 7.35 -3.59
C VAL A 27 -5.13 5.92 -3.06
N PRO A 28 -3.90 5.36 -3.16
CA PRO A 28 -3.49 4.15 -2.48
C PRO A 28 -3.66 4.23 -0.96
N ARG A 29 -3.94 3.10 -0.31
CA ARG A 29 -4.24 3.05 1.13
C ARG A 29 -4.02 1.68 1.75
N LEU A 30 -3.79 1.65 3.05
CA LEU A 30 -3.74 0.45 3.86
C LEU A 30 -5.15 0.10 4.33
N VAL A 31 -5.68 -1.04 3.91
CA VAL A 31 -7.05 -1.47 4.24
C VAL A 31 -7.09 -2.10 5.64
N SER A 32 -6.08 -2.90 5.97
CA SER A 32 -5.96 -3.56 7.28
C SER A 32 -4.58 -4.16 7.48
N GLY A 33 -4.15 -4.34 8.74
CA GLY A 33 -2.93 -5.09 9.07
C GLY A 33 -1.66 -4.26 8.93
N LEU A 34 -0.56 -4.92 8.53
CA LEU A 34 0.79 -4.33 8.39
C LEU A 34 1.27 -3.55 9.63
N ALA A 35 0.85 -3.98 10.80
CA ALA A 35 1.37 -3.44 12.05
C ALA A 35 2.82 -3.91 12.23
N LEU A 36 3.67 -3.01 12.71
CA LEU A 36 5.05 -3.33 13.06
C LEU A 36 5.15 -3.83 14.51
N SER A 37 6.04 -4.78 14.74
CA SER A 37 6.37 -5.32 16.06
C SER A 37 7.82 -5.80 16.09
N GLY A 38 8.32 -6.22 17.26
CA GLY A 38 9.60 -6.94 17.33
C GLY A 38 10.82 -6.14 16.89
N TYR A 39 10.80 -4.81 16.99
CA TYR A 39 11.97 -3.99 16.64
C TYR A 39 13.16 -4.31 17.54
N ASP A 40 14.27 -4.71 16.93
CA ASP A 40 15.56 -4.93 17.58
C ASP A 40 16.57 -3.91 17.07
N SER A 41 17.04 -3.02 17.95
CA SER A 41 18.06 -2.01 17.60
C SER A 41 19.49 -2.55 17.64
N ALA A 42 19.74 -3.72 18.24
CA ALA A 42 21.08 -4.30 18.31
C ALA A 42 21.47 -5.04 17.02
N GLY A 43 20.48 -5.63 16.34
CA GLY A 43 20.55 -6.08 14.97
C GLY A 43 19.35 -5.53 14.22
N PRO A 44 19.45 -4.33 13.59
CA PRO A 44 18.31 -3.59 13.08
C PRO A 44 17.34 -4.42 12.24
N THR A 45 16.29 -4.90 12.90
CA THR A 45 15.22 -5.67 12.27
C THR A 45 13.87 -5.26 12.82
N VAL A 46 12.81 -5.57 12.08
CA VAL A 46 11.42 -5.39 12.51
C VAL A 46 10.55 -6.50 11.95
N ASP A 47 9.53 -6.90 12.70
CA ASP A 47 8.48 -7.79 12.21
C ASP A 47 7.32 -6.97 11.64
N ILE A 48 6.71 -7.47 10.57
CA ILE A 48 5.50 -6.89 9.97
C ILE A 48 4.40 -7.96 9.94
N ALA A 49 3.25 -7.61 10.51
CA ALA A 49 2.08 -8.48 10.46
C ALA A 49 1.50 -8.55 9.03
N ALA A 50 0.76 -9.63 8.74
CA ALA A 50 0.02 -9.75 7.49
C ALA A 50 -0.97 -8.58 7.31
N GLY A 51 -1.31 -8.25 6.06
CA GLY A 51 -2.18 -7.11 5.78
C GLY A 51 -2.71 -7.05 4.36
N LYS A 52 -3.50 -6.01 4.10
CA LYS A 52 -4.13 -5.75 2.79
C LYS A 52 -3.94 -4.30 2.40
N THR A 53 -3.47 -4.05 1.19
CA THR A 53 -3.28 -2.73 0.62
C THR A 53 -4.12 -2.59 -0.64
N ALA A 54 -4.52 -1.36 -0.93
CA ALA A 54 -5.23 -0.99 -2.14
C ALA A 54 -4.37 0.03 -2.90
N HIS A 55 -4.13 -0.23 -4.17
CA HIS A 55 -3.27 0.51 -5.07
C HIS A 55 -4.10 1.05 -6.23
N VAL A 56 -3.84 2.30 -6.62
CA VAL A 56 -4.50 2.93 -7.76
C VAL A 56 -3.49 3.02 -8.89
N LEU A 57 -3.84 2.46 -10.04
CA LEU A 57 -3.05 2.54 -11.27
C LEU A 57 -3.70 3.56 -12.20
N ASP A 58 -2.91 4.45 -12.77
CA ASP A 58 -3.42 5.42 -13.74
C ASP A 58 -3.95 4.73 -15.00
N ALA A 59 -3.22 3.73 -15.48
CA ALA A 59 -3.63 2.88 -16.59
C ALA A 59 -3.08 1.45 -16.45
N ALA A 60 -3.84 0.47 -16.90
CA ALA A 60 -3.43 -0.92 -17.05
C ALA A 60 -4.00 -1.53 -18.33
N THR A 61 -3.37 -2.58 -18.84
CA THR A 61 -3.91 -3.39 -19.93
C THR A 61 -4.49 -4.66 -19.35
N ALA A 62 -5.79 -4.87 -19.54
CA ALA A 62 -6.43 -6.14 -19.20
C ALA A 62 -6.36 -7.07 -20.41
N GLU A 63 -5.93 -8.31 -20.20
CA GLU A 63 -5.88 -9.34 -21.23
C GLU A 63 -6.78 -10.51 -20.85
N TRP A 64 -7.53 -11.09 -21.80
CA TRP A 64 -8.37 -12.25 -21.53
C TRP A 64 -8.52 -13.13 -22.77
N THR A 65 -8.95 -14.37 -22.56
CA THR A 65 -9.27 -15.31 -23.64
C THR A 65 -10.78 -15.55 -23.65
N GLU A 66 -11.43 -15.27 -24.78
CA GLU A 66 -12.85 -15.57 -24.98
C GLU A 66 -13.09 -17.09 -25.04
N ASP A 67 -14.33 -17.54 -24.82
CA ASP A 67 -14.69 -18.98 -24.84
C ASP A 67 -14.33 -19.69 -26.16
N ASP A 68 -14.14 -18.94 -27.24
CA ASP A 68 -13.73 -19.45 -28.56
C ASP A 68 -12.20 -19.54 -28.74
N GLY A 69 -11.43 -19.19 -27.70
CA GLY A 69 -9.97 -19.16 -27.71
C GLY A 69 -9.36 -17.87 -28.25
N THR A 70 -10.17 -16.86 -28.60
CA THR A 70 -9.68 -15.57 -29.08
C THR A 70 -9.06 -14.77 -27.93
N GLN A 71 -7.80 -14.37 -28.08
CA GLN A 71 -7.15 -13.44 -27.16
C GLN A 71 -7.63 -12.01 -27.41
N ARG A 72 -7.91 -11.29 -26.33
CA ARG A 72 -8.33 -9.89 -26.31
C ARG A 72 -7.48 -9.11 -25.35
N SER A 73 -7.33 -7.82 -25.64
CA SER A 73 -6.79 -6.85 -24.69
C SER A 73 -7.59 -5.54 -24.74
N ALA A 74 -7.68 -4.87 -23.59
CA ALA A 74 -8.30 -3.57 -23.46
C ALA A 74 -7.55 -2.71 -22.45
N GLY A 75 -7.27 -1.46 -22.82
CA GLY A 75 -6.79 -0.45 -21.87
C GLY A 75 -7.87 -0.11 -20.84
N ARG A 76 -7.46 0.03 -19.59
CA ARG A 76 -8.29 0.41 -18.46
C ARG A 76 -7.60 1.58 -17.76
N ASP A 77 -8.36 2.64 -17.52
CA ASP A 77 -7.90 3.78 -16.73
C ASP A 77 -8.38 3.64 -15.28
N HIS A 78 -7.64 4.18 -14.33
CA HIS A 78 -7.98 4.22 -12.91
C HIS A 78 -8.32 2.84 -12.31
N VAL A 79 -7.39 1.90 -12.45
CA VAL A 79 -7.57 0.52 -11.99
C VAL A 79 -7.22 0.41 -10.52
N LEU A 80 -8.14 -0.17 -9.74
CA LEU A 80 -7.87 -0.55 -8.36
C LEU A 80 -7.30 -1.96 -8.29
N VAL A 81 -6.11 -2.10 -7.71
CA VAL A 81 -5.48 -3.40 -7.39
C VAL A 81 -5.43 -3.57 -5.88
N VAL A 82 -5.83 -4.74 -5.40
CA VAL A 82 -5.74 -5.09 -3.98
C VAL A 82 -4.68 -6.16 -3.79
N ALA A 83 -3.68 -5.85 -2.98
CA ALA A 83 -2.61 -6.77 -2.63
C ALA A 83 -2.81 -7.31 -1.22
N HIS A 84 -2.51 -8.59 -1.04
CA HIS A 84 -2.40 -9.21 0.28
C HIS A 84 -0.93 -9.54 0.54
N LEU A 85 -0.44 -9.12 1.70
CA LEU A 85 0.92 -9.45 2.13
C LEU A 85 0.84 -10.35 3.34
N ASP A 86 1.59 -11.44 3.28
CA ASP A 86 1.85 -12.29 4.43
C ASP A 86 2.75 -11.59 5.45
N ALA A 87 2.69 -12.07 6.68
CA ALA A 87 3.57 -11.60 7.74
C ALA A 87 5.03 -11.91 7.38
N ARG A 88 5.92 -10.95 7.63
CA ARG A 88 7.37 -11.14 7.50
C ARG A 88 8.02 -10.90 8.86
N THR A 89 8.95 -11.77 9.23
CA THR A 89 9.74 -11.64 10.44
C THR A 89 11.16 -11.24 10.10
N ASP A 90 11.84 -10.59 11.03
CA ASP A 90 13.25 -10.20 10.90
C ASP A 90 13.53 -9.40 9.60
N VAL A 91 12.64 -8.47 9.23
CA VAL A 91 12.85 -7.60 8.08
C VAL A 91 14.06 -6.72 8.36
N ALA A 92 15.12 -6.93 7.57
CA ALA A 92 16.39 -6.23 7.76
C ALA A 92 16.26 -4.72 7.50
N LEU A 93 16.87 -3.94 8.37
CA LEU A 93 16.93 -2.48 8.31
C LEU A 93 18.39 -2.03 8.21
N THR A 94 18.60 -0.85 7.64
CA THR A 94 19.90 -0.18 7.65
C THR A 94 20.11 0.48 9.02
N ASP A 95 21.25 0.20 9.63
CA ASP A 95 21.66 0.79 10.91
C ASP A 95 21.97 2.29 10.78
N GLY A 96 21.65 3.06 11.82
CA GLY A 96 21.88 4.51 11.89
C GLY A 96 21.18 5.34 10.81
N ALA A 97 20.03 4.91 10.30
CA ALA A 97 19.31 5.55 9.21
C ALA A 97 17.77 5.47 9.36
N THR A 98 17.06 6.36 8.68
CA THR A 98 15.61 6.23 8.49
C THR A 98 15.34 5.23 7.38
N ASN A 99 14.65 4.14 7.72
CA ASN A 99 14.24 3.10 6.80
C ASN A 99 12.77 3.30 6.45
N HIS A 100 12.48 3.41 5.16
CA HIS A 100 11.14 3.56 4.63
C HIS A 100 10.68 2.23 4.04
N LEU A 101 9.53 1.75 4.52
CA LEU A 101 8.94 0.49 4.11
C LEU A 101 7.80 0.77 3.12
N PHE A 102 7.91 0.21 1.93
CA PHE A 102 6.94 0.31 0.85
C PHE A 102 6.37 -1.05 0.51
N VAL A 103 5.09 -1.06 0.16
CA VAL A 103 4.44 -2.19 -0.47
C VAL A 103 4.24 -1.88 -1.94
N ASP A 104 4.78 -2.73 -2.81
CA ASP A 104 4.43 -2.76 -4.22
C ASP A 104 3.46 -3.91 -4.47
N ALA A 105 2.45 -3.68 -5.30
CA ALA A 105 1.55 -4.74 -5.74
C ALA A 105 2.20 -5.66 -6.79
N ASN A 106 3.29 -5.20 -7.43
CA ASN A 106 3.98 -5.88 -8.53
C ASN A 106 3.05 -6.40 -9.65
N TRP A 107 2.01 -5.61 -9.95
CA TRP A 107 0.95 -5.98 -10.89
C TRP A 107 1.45 -6.17 -12.34
N SER A 108 2.61 -5.62 -12.68
CA SER A 108 3.13 -5.65 -14.06
C SER A 108 4.03 -6.85 -14.37
N GLU A 109 4.53 -7.55 -13.35
CA GLU A 109 5.54 -8.62 -13.55
C GLU A 109 5.03 -10.02 -13.18
N ASP A 110 4.40 -10.19 -12.03
CA ASP A 110 4.04 -11.54 -11.53
C ASP A 110 2.84 -11.61 -10.58
N ASP A 111 2.11 -10.49 -10.38
CA ASP A 111 1.03 -10.38 -9.39
C ASP A 111 1.46 -10.80 -7.98
N GLN A 112 2.75 -10.66 -7.64
CA GLN A 112 3.33 -11.03 -6.35
C GLN A 112 3.70 -9.77 -5.55
N PRO A 113 2.89 -9.37 -4.55
CA PRO A 113 3.19 -8.19 -3.77
C PRO A 113 4.52 -8.27 -3.02
N GLU A 114 5.29 -7.19 -3.08
CA GLU A 114 6.61 -7.09 -2.47
C GLU A 114 6.65 -6.01 -1.39
N LEU A 115 7.34 -6.32 -0.27
CA LEU A 115 7.77 -5.33 0.69
C LEU A 115 9.20 -4.90 0.33
N VAL A 116 9.36 -3.62 0.03
CA VAL A 116 10.65 -2.99 -0.29
C VAL A 116 11.05 -2.06 0.84
N VAL A 117 12.31 -2.15 1.27
CA VAL A 117 12.89 -1.28 2.30
C VAL A 117 14.01 -0.46 1.68
N ASN A 118 13.97 0.87 1.85
CA ASN A 118 15.05 1.75 1.40
C ASN A 118 15.30 2.90 2.38
N THR A 119 16.41 3.62 2.20
CA THR A 119 16.79 4.77 3.03
C THR A 119 16.71 6.11 2.30
N THR A 120 16.30 6.10 1.02
CA THR A 120 16.17 7.35 0.24
C THR A 120 14.81 8.01 0.46
N GLY A 121 13.79 7.22 0.83
CA GLY A 121 12.41 7.68 0.95
C GLY A 121 11.67 7.74 -0.38
N ASP A 122 12.33 7.38 -1.47
CA ASP A 122 11.72 7.32 -2.80
C ASP A 122 10.92 6.01 -2.95
N PRO A 123 9.67 6.06 -3.45
CA PRO A 123 8.93 4.87 -3.78
C PRO A 123 9.64 4.04 -4.86
N PRO A 124 9.69 2.70 -4.76
CA PRO A 124 10.32 1.85 -5.78
C PRO A 124 9.58 1.86 -7.12
N ALA A 125 8.26 2.11 -7.09
CA ALA A 125 7.41 2.25 -8.26
C ALA A 125 6.33 3.31 -7.99
N ALA A 126 5.72 3.82 -9.06
CA ALA A 126 4.64 4.82 -8.94
C ALA A 126 3.43 4.30 -8.16
N SER A 127 3.16 3.00 -8.22
CA SER A 127 2.06 2.33 -7.49
C SER A 127 2.40 1.96 -6.05
N ALA A 128 3.65 2.14 -5.62
CA ALA A 128 4.08 1.67 -4.31
C ALA A 128 3.48 2.53 -3.18
N LEU A 129 2.95 1.86 -2.16
CA LEU A 129 2.37 2.47 -0.98
C LEU A 129 3.38 2.44 0.16
N LYS A 130 3.72 3.59 0.72
CA LYS A 130 4.48 3.66 1.97
C LYS A 130 3.61 3.19 3.13
N VAL A 131 4.11 2.23 3.90
CA VAL A 131 3.36 1.64 5.02
C VAL A 131 3.98 1.93 6.37
N ALA A 132 5.29 2.18 6.43
CA ALA A 132 5.97 2.52 7.67
C ALA A 132 7.30 3.24 7.46
N GLU A 133 7.80 3.82 8.55
CA GLU A 133 9.16 4.29 8.73
C GLU A 133 9.74 3.73 10.04
N VAL A 134 11.02 3.39 10.01
CA VAL A 134 11.79 3.00 11.20
C VAL A 134 13.10 3.79 11.20
N ASP A 135 13.26 4.70 12.15
CA ASP A 135 14.49 5.43 12.37
C ASP A 135 15.35 4.69 13.39
N THR A 136 16.40 4.04 12.91
CA THR A 136 17.32 3.24 13.74
C THR A 136 18.35 4.11 14.47
N ALA A 137 18.52 5.38 14.09
CA ALA A 137 19.35 6.33 14.83
C ALA A 137 18.60 6.93 16.03
N ALA A 138 17.28 7.10 15.91
CA ALA A 138 16.41 7.64 16.95
C ALA A 138 15.61 6.58 17.73
N ASP A 139 15.76 5.30 17.39
CA ASP A 139 14.96 4.18 17.93
C ASP A 139 13.45 4.44 17.88
N SER A 140 12.98 4.94 16.74
CA SER A 140 11.58 5.32 16.56
C SER A 140 10.91 4.56 15.42
N ILE A 141 9.64 4.25 15.60
CA ILE A 141 8.82 3.50 14.66
C ILE A 141 7.55 4.28 14.38
N SER A 142 7.26 4.46 13.09
CA SER A 142 6.07 5.15 12.60
C SER A 142 5.39 4.26 11.57
N GLY A 143 4.40 3.47 11.99
CA GLY A 143 3.79 2.42 11.17
C GLY A 143 2.36 2.70 10.72
N GLN A 144 1.87 1.88 9.80
CA GLN A 144 0.50 1.90 9.26
C GLN A 144 0.08 3.26 8.68
N TRP A 145 0.91 3.79 7.79
CA TRP A 145 0.60 5.01 7.05
C TRP A 145 -0.61 4.80 6.12
N ALA A 146 -1.47 5.82 6.00
CA ALA A 146 -2.70 5.80 5.21
C ALA A 146 -3.65 4.62 5.55
N LEU A 147 -3.73 4.23 6.83
CA LEU A 147 -4.66 3.20 7.29
C LEU A 147 -6.10 3.71 7.27
N VAL A 148 -7.00 2.97 6.63
CA VAL A 148 -8.42 3.31 6.53
C VAL A 148 -9.13 2.96 7.84
N ALA A 149 -9.74 3.96 8.47
CA ALA A 149 -10.64 3.78 9.61
C ALA A 149 -12.01 3.24 9.18
N GLY A 150 -12.82 2.76 10.15
CA GLY A 150 -14.14 2.18 9.87
C GLY A 150 -15.15 3.14 9.22
N ASP A 151 -14.91 4.45 9.28
CA ASP A 151 -15.69 5.50 8.65
C ASP A 151 -15.12 5.97 7.30
N GLY A 152 -14.01 5.39 6.85
CA GLY A 152 -13.31 5.74 5.60
C GLY A 152 -12.21 6.80 5.74
N THR A 153 -12.02 7.37 6.94
CA THR A 153 -10.96 8.37 7.19
C THR A 153 -9.56 7.75 7.00
N LEU A 154 -8.64 8.49 6.37
CA LEU A 154 -7.24 8.08 6.29
C LEU A 154 -6.52 8.44 7.58
N THR A 155 -5.89 7.46 8.22
CA THR A 155 -5.20 7.64 9.49
C THR A 155 -3.69 7.50 9.30
N TYR A 156 -2.95 8.34 10.01
CA TYR A 156 -1.49 8.42 9.99
C TYR A 156 -0.95 8.29 11.41
N PRO A 157 0.31 7.85 11.56
CA PRO A 157 0.89 7.64 12.89
C PRO A 157 1.02 8.92 13.73
N ASP A 158 1.38 10.04 13.11
CA ASP A 158 1.62 11.32 13.77
C ASP A 158 1.20 12.53 12.90
N GLU A 159 1.24 13.73 13.50
CA GLU A 159 0.91 15.00 12.85
C GLU A 159 1.81 15.29 11.64
N ALA A 160 3.11 14.99 11.72
CA ALA A 160 4.04 15.25 10.61
C ALA A 160 3.74 14.37 9.39
N ALA A 161 3.42 13.09 9.62
CA ALA A 161 2.99 12.16 8.59
C ALA A 161 1.64 12.57 7.99
N ALA A 162 0.69 13.00 8.82
CA ALA A 162 -0.61 13.50 8.38
C ALA A 162 -0.47 14.77 7.52
N ASP A 163 0.34 15.73 7.96
CA ASP A 163 0.59 16.99 7.24
C ASP A 163 1.30 16.74 5.91
N ALA A 164 2.37 15.95 5.90
CA ALA A 164 3.09 15.57 4.68
C ALA A 164 2.16 14.91 3.65
N ALA A 165 1.30 13.99 4.10
CA ALA A 165 0.33 13.34 3.22
C ALA A 165 -0.73 14.31 2.69
N SER A 166 -1.23 15.22 3.54
CA SER A 166 -2.30 16.16 3.20
C SER A 166 -1.99 16.99 1.94
N THR A 167 -0.72 17.32 1.71
CA THR A 167 -0.26 18.10 0.54
C THR A 167 -0.46 17.40 -0.81
N SER A 168 -0.59 16.08 -0.80
CA SER A 168 -0.72 15.23 -1.99
C SER A 168 -2.12 14.67 -2.20
N LEU A 169 -3.00 14.88 -1.22
CA LEU A 169 -4.36 14.35 -1.23
C LEU A 169 -5.32 15.31 -1.92
N PRO A 170 -6.41 14.81 -2.54
CA PRO A 170 -7.43 15.68 -3.08
C PRO A 170 -8.14 16.49 -2.00
N SER A 171 -8.53 17.71 -2.35
CA SER A 171 -9.43 18.56 -1.56
C SER A 171 -10.69 17.81 -1.13
N GLY A 172 -11.09 18.01 0.13
CA GLY A 172 -12.18 17.28 0.78
C GLY A 172 -11.77 15.95 1.43
N THR A 173 -10.52 15.52 1.31
CA THR A 173 -10.02 14.37 2.07
C THR A 173 -9.89 14.71 3.55
N VAL A 174 -10.33 13.79 4.42
CA VAL A 174 -10.13 13.88 5.86
C VAL A 174 -8.98 12.97 6.26
N VAL A 175 -8.01 13.55 6.96
CA VAL A 175 -6.84 12.87 7.48
C VAL A 175 -6.86 12.93 9.01
N TYR A 176 -6.50 11.85 9.68
CA TYR A 176 -6.46 11.76 11.13
C TYR A 176 -5.06 11.40 11.64
N ASP A 177 -4.51 12.23 12.52
CA ASP A 177 -3.31 11.92 13.29
C ASP A 177 -3.68 11.07 14.51
N ARG A 178 -3.15 9.84 14.57
CA ARG A 178 -3.42 8.90 15.67
C ARG A 178 -2.68 9.25 16.97
N ALA A 179 -1.52 9.90 16.91
CA ALA A 179 -0.76 10.29 18.10
C ALA A 179 -1.37 11.51 18.79
N GLY A 180 -1.71 12.55 18.02
CA GLY A 180 -2.30 13.79 18.53
C GLY A 180 -3.82 13.78 18.64
N GLY A 181 -4.50 12.85 17.96
CA GLY A 181 -5.95 12.73 17.98
C GLY A 181 -6.67 13.84 17.20
N GLN A 182 -6.03 14.40 16.18
CA GLN A 182 -6.52 15.55 15.42
C GLN A 182 -6.96 15.15 14.01
N HIS A 183 -7.95 15.87 13.48
CA HIS A 183 -8.39 15.76 12.09
C HIS A 183 -7.89 16.95 11.28
N PHE A 184 -7.35 16.67 10.10
CA PHE A 184 -6.95 17.63 9.09
C PHE A 184 -7.91 17.51 7.92
N TYR A 185 -8.44 18.65 7.49
CA TYR A 185 -9.24 18.73 6.28
C TYR A 185 -8.36 19.27 5.16
N VAL A 186 -8.20 18.50 4.10
CA VAL A 186 -7.46 18.95 2.92
C VAL A 186 -8.30 19.98 2.19
N THR A 187 -7.78 21.20 2.07
CA THR A 187 -8.41 22.32 1.37
C THR A 187 -7.48 22.80 0.25
N ASP A 188 -8.07 23.24 -0.87
CA ASP A 188 -7.34 23.86 -1.99
C ASP A 188 -6.64 25.19 -1.61
#